data_AF-A0A4Z0JCB3-F1
#
_entry.id   AF-A0A4Z0JCB3-F1
#
_cell.length_a   1.000
_cell.length_b   1.000
_cell.length_c   1.000
_cell.angle_alpha   90.00
_cell.angle_beta   90.00
_cell.angle_gamma   90.00
#
_symmetry.space_group_name_H-M   'P 1'
#
loop_
_entity.id
_entity.type
_entity.pdbx_description
1 polymer ?
#
loop_
_entity_poly.entity_id
_entity_poly.type
_entity_poly.pdbx_seq_one_letter_code
_entity_poly.pdbx_strand_id
1 'polypeptide(L)'
;MKIRQRPWTKRAAAIISLVAVTLPLATNVAHASTAAQLAPQRAIYGYFMDTYKQNVSTYKTAANNPMIGMLAEFSNYYADGKNLNKALMKENIDKSAQITQTRTPAEEERSYLTDRRDLRYSVINALGPYAPAFIKNASAQTPYHTMPSTPEPVNQKHAHVNWADEYSKLGPIVAFMNHNSYTAYSNTGIVKSIVRYKRPYRWSNEVKPLPALSKIMAAAPATDFDFASGHTTTGFEDGLSLAYAFPERFQELLTRSSEIGLDRVIAGRHSPLAVMGGRMAGTAVVASALNNPSNQQMMKQAYDAAHSDALLGSKDSAVHDDFADYQKNREDYRYRMTYGFKQIGNPNVDMHVPKGAEALLATRLPYLTDTQRRDVLFTTGMPSGYPLMDDAEGWGRLDLFSAASGYGKFNDAVTVKMNAAKGGFNAQDNWRNDISGKGALIKAGSGALQLSGDNTYAGGATVTGGTLQLASATAAGKGNVQINRGQLQLCAQKVTVKGRYQQAKSGQLTLAKNAHLTIKKTAKLAGTLKLTGGQLKNGAKLLTFRHHQGKFTHVTGLPTGWHVVYTTHAVKLVK
;
A
#
# COMPACT_ATOMS: atom_id res chain seq x y z
N MET A 1 -59.68 5.07 83.22
CA MET A 1 -58.92 4.30 84.24
C MET A 1 -57.65 3.78 83.60
N LYS A 2 -56.51 3.95 84.29
CA LYS A 2 -55.10 3.66 83.94
C LYS A 2 -54.33 4.72 83.12
N ILE A 3 -53.24 5.11 83.78
CA ILE A 3 -52.32 6.23 83.61
C ILE A 3 -51.01 5.70 82.98
N ARG A 4 -50.20 6.63 82.45
CA ARG A 4 -48.70 6.65 82.37
C ARG A 4 -48.19 6.59 80.93
N GLN A 5 -47.13 7.28 80.50
CA GLN A 5 -46.23 8.35 80.99
C GLN A 5 -45.39 8.74 79.74
N ARG A 6 -44.96 10.00 79.60
CA ARG A 6 -43.94 10.43 78.60
C ARG A 6 -42.54 9.93 79.01
N PRO A 7 -41.51 9.83 78.11
CA PRO A 7 -40.69 11.01 77.78
C PRO A 7 -40.09 11.03 76.35
N TRP A 8 -39.47 12.18 76.05
CA TRP A 8 -38.81 12.62 74.83
C TRP A 8 -37.56 11.84 74.42
N THR A 9 -37.27 11.77 73.11
CA THR A 9 -35.93 12.06 72.54
C THR A 9 -36.02 12.40 71.04
N LYS A 10 -35.41 13.53 70.64
CA LYS A 10 -35.19 13.96 69.25
C LYS A 10 -34.22 13.01 68.53
N ARG A 11 -34.48 12.63 67.27
CA ARG A 11 -33.44 12.42 66.23
C ARG A 11 -33.99 12.72 64.84
N ALA A 12 -33.23 13.51 64.09
CA ALA A 12 -33.49 13.94 62.73
C ALA A 12 -33.47 12.75 61.75
N ALA A 13 -34.45 12.70 60.84
CA ALA A 13 -34.45 11.80 59.69
C ALA A 13 -34.01 12.58 58.45
N ALA A 14 -32.81 12.29 57.94
CA ALA A 14 -32.36 12.73 56.63
C ALA A 14 -33.00 11.82 55.57
N ILE A 15 -33.77 12.43 54.66
CA ILE A 15 -34.35 11.77 53.50
C ILE A 15 -33.23 11.56 52.47
N ILE A 16 -32.80 10.33 52.28
CA ILE A 16 -31.92 9.93 51.17
C ILE A 16 -32.81 9.62 49.97
N SER A 17 -32.89 10.57 49.03
CA SER A 17 -33.46 10.35 47.71
C SER A 17 -32.48 9.51 46.88
N LEU A 18 -32.85 8.25 46.62
CA LEU A 18 -32.11 7.32 45.78
C LEU A 18 -32.22 7.76 44.30
N VAL A 19 -31.19 8.41 43.77
CA VAL A 19 -31.05 8.62 42.32
C VAL A 19 -30.66 7.28 41.71
N ALA A 20 -31.59 6.65 40.98
CA ALA A 20 -31.30 5.51 40.14
C ALA A 20 -30.39 5.95 38.98
N VAL A 21 -29.07 5.78 39.16
CA VAL A 21 -28.10 5.88 38.08
C VAL A 21 -28.29 4.64 37.21
N THR A 22 -28.99 4.79 36.09
CA THR A 22 -28.98 3.78 35.02
C THR A 22 -27.60 3.80 34.38
N LEU A 23 -26.68 3.00 34.91
CA LEU A 23 -25.43 2.66 34.23
C LEU A 23 -25.79 1.95 32.92
N PRO A 24 -25.23 2.37 31.76
CA PRO A 24 -25.34 1.54 30.57
C PRO A 24 -24.62 0.23 30.88
N LEU A 25 -25.35 -0.88 30.79
CA LEU A 25 -24.77 -2.22 30.75
C LEU A 25 -23.84 -2.28 29.53
N ALA A 26 -22.56 -1.99 29.77
CA ALA A 26 -21.50 -2.29 28.84
C ALA A 26 -21.43 -3.83 28.78
N THR A 27 -22.06 -4.42 27.76
CA THR A 27 -21.71 -5.76 27.34
C THR A 27 -20.24 -5.71 26.97
N ASN A 28 -19.38 -6.20 27.86
CA ASN A 28 -17.96 -6.42 27.58
C ASN A 28 -17.84 -7.55 26.56
N VAL A 29 -18.10 -7.22 25.29
CA VAL A 29 -17.53 -8.01 24.19
C VAL A 29 -16.04 -7.69 24.27
N ALA A 30 -15.27 -8.59 24.88
CA ALA A 30 -13.82 -8.49 24.92
C ALA A 30 -13.32 -8.38 23.47
N HIS A 31 -13.05 -7.16 23.03
CA HIS A 31 -12.38 -6.96 21.76
C HIS A 31 -10.95 -7.43 21.98
N ALA A 32 -10.52 -8.44 21.24
CA ALA A 32 -9.11 -8.78 21.14
C ALA A 32 -8.33 -7.47 20.87
N SER A 33 -7.23 -7.25 21.59
CA SER A 33 -6.39 -6.09 21.33
C SER A 33 -5.92 -6.13 19.87
N THR A 34 -5.74 -4.98 19.23
CA THR A 34 -5.20 -4.93 17.85
C THR A 34 -3.90 -5.74 17.74
N ALA A 35 -3.09 -5.81 18.81
CA ALA A 35 -1.90 -6.66 18.86
C ALA A 35 -2.18 -8.17 18.64
N ALA A 36 -3.29 -8.71 19.17
CA ALA A 36 -3.67 -10.10 18.94
C ALA A 36 -4.17 -10.34 17.51
N GLN A 37 -4.85 -9.35 16.91
CA GLN A 37 -5.34 -9.43 15.53
C GLN A 37 -4.19 -9.35 14.50
N LEU A 38 -3.09 -8.69 14.85
CA LEU A 38 -1.91 -8.57 14.00
C LEU A 38 -0.96 -9.77 14.10
N ALA A 39 -1.21 -10.72 15.00
CA ALA A 39 -0.37 -11.90 15.13
C ALA A 39 -0.34 -12.69 13.80
N PRO A 40 0.84 -13.10 13.30
CA PRO A 40 0.92 -13.86 12.07
C PRO A 40 0.29 -15.24 12.26
N GLN A 41 -0.38 -15.73 11.22
CA GLN A 41 -0.97 -17.07 11.21
C GLN A 41 0.03 -18.08 10.65
N ARG A 42 0.13 -19.23 11.33
CA ARG A 42 1.02 -20.33 10.91
C ARG A 42 0.33 -21.22 9.87
N ALA A 43 1.02 -21.53 8.77
CA ALA A 43 0.59 -22.49 7.77
C ALA A 43 1.07 -23.92 8.08
N ILE A 44 0.67 -24.89 7.25
CA ILE A 44 1.07 -26.30 7.39
C ILE A 44 2.59 -26.50 7.30
N TYR A 45 3.26 -25.71 6.45
CA TYR A 45 4.72 -25.67 6.33
C TYR A 45 5.41 -24.79 7.38
N GLY A 46 4.67 -24.23 8.34
CA GLY A 46 5.18 -23.22 9.27
C GLY A 46 4.94 -21.80 8.76
N TYR A 47 5.92 -20.92 8.89
CA TYR A 47 5.90 -19.60 8.28
C TYR A 47 6.81 -19.59 7.06
N PHE A 48 6.41 -18.96 5.96
CA PHE A 48 7.23 -18.90 4.74
C PHE A 48 8.59 -18.31 5.07
N MET A 49 8.61 -17.25 5.89
CA MET A 49 9.81 -16.58 6.38
C MET A 49 10.84 -17.50 7.03
N ASP A 50 10.38 -18.53 7.74
CA ASP A 50 11.26 -19.45 8.49
C ASP A 50 11.71 -20.64 7.63
N THR A 51 11.01 -20.91 6.53
CA THR A 51 11.13 -22.15 5.76
C THR A 51 11.44 -21.95 4.29
N TYR A 52 11.49 -20.71 3.77
CA TYR A 52 11.65 -20.39 2.34
C TYR A 52 12.80 -21.14 1.65
N LYS A 53 13.89 -21.41 2.40
CA LYS A 53 15.06 -22.18 1.91
C LYS A 53 14.74 -23.63 1.53
N GLN A 54 13.59 -24.15 1.97
CA GLN A 54 13.07 -25.47 1.60
C GLN A 54 12.39 -25.48 0.23
N ASN A 55 12.30 -24.35 -0.49
CA ASN A 55 11.88 -24.36 -1.89
C ASN A 55 13.00 -24.89 -2.81
N VAL A 56 13.33 -26.17 -2.65
CA VAL A 56 14.32 -26.92 -3.42
C VAL A 56 13.75 -28.27 -3.83
N SER A 57 14.36 -28.93 -4.81
CA SER A 57 13.82 -30.15 -5.43
C SER A 57 13.64 -31.34 -4.48
N THR A 58 14.31 -31.35 -3.32
CA THR A 58 14.16 -32.35 -2.25
C THR A 58 12.77 -32.34 -1.64
N TYR A 59 12.13 -31.18 -1.51
CA TYR A 59 10.84 -31.03 -0.83
C TYR A 59 9.72 -30.80 -1.84
N LYS A 60 8.74 -31.71 -1.86
CA LYS A 60 7.73 -31.80 -2.94
C LYS A 60 6.27 -31.83 -2.44
N THR A 61 6.02 -31.48 -1.18
CA THR A 61 4.66 -31.49 -0.62
C THR A 61 4.33 -30.14 0.01
N ALA A 62 3.05 -29.83 0.15
CA ALA A 62 2.59 -28.60 0.79
C ALA A 62 3.09 -28.45 2.25
N ALA A 63 3.36 -29.56 2.94
CA ALA A 63 3.81 -29.55 4.34
C ALA A 63 5.33 -29.31 4.50
N ASN A 64 6.14 -29.59 3.48
CA ASN A 64 7.61 -29.50 3.58
C ASN A 64 8.26 -28.54 2.56
N ASN A 65 7.47 -27.96 1.65
CA ASN A 65 7.93 -26.92 0.75
C ASN A 65 6.96 -25.73 0.85
N PRO A 66 7.42 -24.56 1.32
CA PRO A 66 6.54 -23.42 1.57
C PRO A 66 5.97 -22.79 0.30
N MET A 67 6.67 -22.90 -0.84
CA MET A 67 6.16 -22.39 -2.12
C MET A 67 5.00 -23.24 -2.63
N ILE A 68 5.09 -24.58 -2.49
CA ILE A 68 3.98 -25.48 -2.79
C ILE A 68 2.82 -25.21 -1.83
N GLY A 69 3.11 -25.11 -0.53
CA GLY A 69 2.09 -24.93 0.49
C GLY A 69 1.33 -23.60 0.37
N MET A 70 2.03 -22.50 0.12
CA MET A 70 1.43 -21.18 -0.07
C MET A 70 0.49 -21.15 -1.30
N LEU A 71 0.86 -21.87 -2.36
CA LEU A 71 0.08 -21.93 -3.61
C LEU A 71 -0.87 -23.14 -3.68
N ALA A 72 -1.02 -23.89 -2.58
CA ALA A 72 -1.77 -25.15 -2.55
C ALA A 72 -3.27 -24.96 -2.80
N GLU A 73 -3.81 -23.76 -2.58
CA GLU A 73 -5.22 -23.45 -2.88
C GLU A 73 -5.57 -23.74 -4.35
N PHE A 74 -4.61 -23.60 -5.28
CA PHE A 74 -4.82 -23.93 -6.69
C PHE A 74 -5.23 -25.41 -6.89
N SER A 75 -4.78 -26.31 -6.01
CA SER A 75 -5.13 -27.73 -6.06
C SER A 75 -6.60 -28.01 -5.73
N ASN A 76 -7.34 -27.04 -5.17
CA ASN A 76 -8.79 -27.12 -5.03
C ASN A 76 -9.52 -26.93 -6.38
N TYR A 77 -8.84 -26.35 -7.37
CA TYR A 77 -9.41 -26.02 -8.68
C TYR A 77 -8.96 -26.97 -9.77
N TYR A 78 -7.72 -27.43 -9.68
CA TYR A 78 -7.11 -28.35 -10.63
C TYR A 78 -6.09 -29.26 -9.93
N ALA A 79 -6.24 -30.57 -10.11
CA ALA A 79 -5.29 -31.56 -9.63
C ALA A 79 -5.26 -32.78 -10.57
N ASP A 80 -4.11 -33.43 -10.68
CA ASP A 80 -3.94 -34.70 -11.41
C ASP A 80 -4.52 -34.71 -12.83
N GLY A 81 -4.33 -33.60 -13.56
CA GLY A 81 -4.81 -33.46 -14.94
C GLY A 81 -6.30 -33.13 -15.07
N LYS A 82 -7.03 -32.91 -13.96
CA LYS A 82 -8.48 -32.73 -13.93
C LYS A 82 -8.87 -31.34 -13.42
N ASN A 83 -9.81 -30.70 -14.12
CA ASN A 83 -10.49 -29.49 -13.64
C ASN A 83 -11.52 -29.90 -12.57
N LEU A 84 -11.18 -29.68 -11.29
CA LEU A 84 -12.06 -29.93 -10.15
C LEU A 84 -13.14 -28.85 -10.05
N ASN A 85 -12.76 -27.58 -10.23
CA ASN A 85 -13.68 -26.47 -10.39
C ASN A 85 -13.78 -26.09 -11.88
N LYS A 86 -14.66 -26.78 -12.61
CA LYS A 86 -14.81 -26.60 -14.07
C LYS A 86 -15.19 -25.18 -14.46
N ALA A 87 -16.06 -24.51 -13.69
CA ALA A 87 -16.51 -23.15 -13.98
C ALA A 87 -15.36 -22.15 -13.87
N LEU A 88 -14.61 -22.18 -12.76
CA LEU A 88 -13.46 -21.31 -12.57
C LEU A 88 -12.34 -21.58 -13.60
N MET A 89 -12.05 -22.85 -13.89
CA MET A 89 -11.02 -23.20 -14.88
C MET A 89 -11.42 -22.75 -16.28
N LYS A 90 -12.71 -22.83 -16.64
CA LYS A 90 -13.22 -22.24 -17.87
C LYS A 90 -13.06 -20.72 -17.87
N GLU A 91 -13.51 -20.03 -16.82
CA GLU A 91 -13.38 -18.57 -16.70
C GLU A 91 -11.91 -18.11 -16.81
N ASN A 92 -10.97 -18.85 -16.22
CA ASN A 92 -9.55 -18.57 -16.30
C ASN A 92 -9.01 -18.62 -17.74
N ILE A 93 -9.47 -19.59 -18.55
CA ILE A 93 -9.12 -19.69 -19.97
C ILE A 93 -9.86 -18.66 -20.82
N ASP A 94 -11.14 -18.42 -20.55
CA ASP A 94 -11.96 -17.42 -21.27
C ASP A 94 -11.36 -16.01 -21.10
N LYS A 95 -10.91 -15.65 -19.88
CA LYS A 95 -10.22 -14.38 -19.63
C LYS A 95 -8.90 -14.28 -20.41
N SER A 96 -8.10 -15.36 -20.47
CA SER A 96 -6.93 -15.40 -21.34
C SER A 96 -7.30 -15.18 -22.81
N ALA A 97 -8.35 -15.85 -23.29
CA ALA A 97 -8.82 -15.71 -24.68
C ALA A 97 -9.21 -14.26 -24.97
N GLN A 98 -10.06 -13.67 -24.13
CA GLN A 98 -10.47 -12.27 -24.24
C GLN A 98 -9.26 -11.33 -24.31
N ILE A 99 -8.34 -11.41 -23.35
CA ILE A 99 -7.14 -10.54 -23.30
C ILE A 99 -6.29 -10.69 -24.57
N THR A 100 -6.08 -11.92 -25.06
CA THR A 100 -5.28 -12.14 -26.27
C THR A 100 -5.96 -11.66 -27.56
N GLN A 101 -7.29 -11.63 -27.59
CA GLN A 101 -8.08 -11.21 -28.76
C GLN A 101 -8.26 -9.69 -28.82
N THR A 102 -8.21 -9.00 -27.68
CA THR A 102 -8.44 -7.55 -27.59
C THR A 102 -7.15 -6.74 -27.37
N ARG A 103 -5.98 -7.37 -27.39
CA ARG A 103 -4.70 -6.66 -27.20
C ARG A 103 -4.46 -5.65 -28.31
N THR A 104 -3.94 -4.49 -27.94
CA THR A 104 -3.55 -3.42 -28.85
C THR A 104 -2.12 -3.64 -29.39
N PRO A 105 -1.73 -3.01 -30.53
CA PRO A 105 -0.36 -3.11 -31.04
C PRO A 105 0.72 -2.67 -30.03
N ALA A 106 0.44 -1.64 -29.22
CA ALA A 106 1.35 -1.19 -28.18
C ALA A 106 1.52 -2.23 -27.06
N GLU A 107 0.43 -2.92 -26.68
CA GLU A 107 0.47 -4.02 -25.73
C GLU A 107 1.20 -5.24 -26.30
N GLU A 108 1.05 -5.54 -27.59
CA GLU A 108 1.79 -6.60 -28.26
C GLU A 108 3.30 -6.34 -28.21
N GLU A 109 3.74 -5.13 -28.55
CA GLU A 109 5.14 -4.76 -28.49
C GLU A 109 5.70 -4.78 -27.07
N ARG A 110 4.98 -4.19 -26.09
CA ARG A 110 5.38 -4.25 -24.68
C ARG A 110 5.47 -5.69 -24.15
N SER A 111 4.50 -6.52 -24.53
CA SER A 111 4.46 -7.94 -24.15
C SER A 111 5.62 -8.73 -24.73
N TYR A 112 5.94 -8.52 -26.01
CA TYR A 112 7.11 -9.10 -26.65
C TYR A 112 8.40 -8.67 -25.96
N LEU A 113 8.58 -7.37 -25.73
CA LEU A 113 9.79 -6.86 -25.08
C LEU A 113 9.93 -7.42 -23.66
N THR A 114 8.83 -7.53 -22.91
CA THR A 114 8.84 -8.16 -21.58
C THR A 114 9.17 -9.65 -21.61
N ASP A 115 8.79 -10.37 -22.68
CA ASP A 115 9.16 -11.79 -22.86
C ASP A 115 10.66 -11.97 -23.13
N ARG A 116 11.25 -11.06 -23.91
CA ARG A 116 12.60 -11.22 -24.44
C ARG A 116 13.68 -10.53 -23.61
N ARG A 117 13.36 -9.40 -22.96
CA ARG A 117 14.31 -8.62 -22.16
C ARG A 117 14.59 -9.30 -20.82
N ASP A 118 15.72 -8.92 -20.24
CA ASP A 118 15.93 -9.11 -18.81
C ASP A 118 14.83 -8.37 -18.02
N LEU A 119 14.24 -9.03 -17.03
CA LEU A 119 13.12 -8.44 -16.28
C LEU A 119 13.57 -7.28 -15.39
N ARG A 120 14.83 -7.28 -14.93
CA ARG A 120 15.44 -6.16 -14.21
C ARG A 120 15.55 -4.92 -15.09
N TYR A 121 15.86 -5.11 -16.38
CA TYR A 121 15.80 -4.01 -17.35
C TYR A 121 14.35 -3.56 -17.58
N SER A 122 13.41 -4.51 -17.62
CA SER A 122 12.00 -4.27 -17.95
C SER A 122 11.23 -3.49 -16.88
N VAL A 123 11.74 -3.39 -15.65
CA VAL A 123 11.15 -2.58 -14.58
C VAL A 123 11.69 -1.14 -14.54
N ILE A 124 12.77 -0.82 -15.26
CA ILE A 124 13.42 0.50 -15.23
C ILE A 124 12.47 1.62 -15.68
N ASN A 125 11.57 1.35 -16.64
CA ASN A 125 10.64 2.38 -17.12
C ASN A 125 9.70 2.92 -16.02
N ALA A 126 9.43 2.12 -14.98
CA ALA A 126 8.63 2.55 -13.83
C ALA A 126 9.33 3.58 -12.94
N LEU A 127 10.63 3.86 -13.18
CA LEU A 127 11.34 4.99 -12.58
C LEU A 127 10.97 6.33 -13.24
N GLY A 128 10.27 6.32 -14.38
CA GLY A 128 9.78 7.51 -15.10
C GLY A 128 10.90 8.55 -15.33
N PRO A 129 10.80 9.80 -14.83
CA PRO A 129 11.84 10.83 -14.91
C PRO A 129 13.26 10.43 -14.45
N TYR A 130 13.42 9.32 -13.73
CA TYR A 130 14.72 8.82 -13.29
C TYR A 130 15.28 7.71 -14.18
N ALA A 131 14.48 7.14 -15.09
CA ALA A 131 14.85 6.00 -15.91
C ALA A 131 16.09 6.26 -16.79
N PRO A 132 16.24 7.40 -17.50
CA PRO A 132 17.43 7.64 -18.32
C PRO A 132 18.72 7.69 -17.50
N ALA A 133 18.66 8.30 -16.31
CA ALA A 133 19.80 8.36 -15.41
C ALA A 133 20.14 6.97 -14.85
N PHE A 134 19.14 6.14 -14.53
CA PHE A 134 19.38 4.76 -14.14
C PHE A 134 20.08 3.98 -15.26
N ILE A 135 19.56 4.05 -16.49
CA ILE A 135 20.15 3.38 -17.66
C ILE A 135 21.62 3.78 -17.83
N LYS A 136 21.90 5.09 -17.79
CA LYS A 136 23.26 5.61 -17.92
C LYS A 136 24.17 5.20 -16.77
N ASN A 137 23.75 5.40 -15.53
CA ASN A 137 24.60 5.29 -14.34
C ASN A 137 24.72 3.86 -13.82
N ALA A 138 23.84 2.95 -14.25
CA ALA A 138 23.95 1.51 -14.04
C ALA A 138 24.59 0.78 -15.24
N SER A 139 24.92 1.49 -16.32
CA SER A 139 25.33 0.90 -17.61
C SER A 139 24.32 -0.14 -18.11
N ALA A 140 23.02 0.12 -17.93
CA ALA A 140 21.98 -0.85 -18.20
C ALA A 140 21.72 -1.01 -19.71
N GLN A 141 21.59 -2.25 -20.17
CA GLN A 141 21.55 -2.58 -21.60
C GLN A 141 20.54 -3.68 -21.90
N THR A 142 20.06 -3.69 -23.13
CA THR A 142 19.24 -4.76 -23.69
C THR A 142 19.47 -4.88 -25.19
N PRO A 143 19.42 -6.09 -25.78
CA PRO A 143 19.47 -6.25 -27.23
C PRO A 143 18.08 -6.12 -27.90
N TYR A 144 17.00 -5.98 -27.13
CA TYR A 144 15.63 -5.95 -27.66
C TYR A 144 15.04 -4.55 -27.52
N HIS A 145 14.79 -3.89 -28.65
CA HIS A 145 14.23 -2.53 -28.67
C HIS A 145 12.84 -2.44 -29.29
N THR A 146 12.54 -3.34 -30.23
CA THR A 146 11.26 -3.39 -30.93
C THR A 146 10.76 -4.82 -31.06
N MET A 147 9.47 -4.99 -31.34
CA MET A 147 8.90 -6.28 -31.72
C MET A 147 9.10 -6.54 -33.22
N PRO A 148 9.58 -7.73 -33.64
CA PRO A 148 9.70 -8.06 -35.05
C PRO A 148 8.33 -8.27 -35.69
N SER A 149 8.19 -7.87 -36.96
CA SER A 149 6.95 -8.03 -37.73
C SER A 149 6.64 -9.49 -38.08
N THR A 150 7.63 -10.38 -37.99
CA THR A 150 7.48 -11.83 -38.21
C THR A 150 8.16 -12.61 -37.09
N PRO A 151 7.64 -13.80 -36.71
CA PRO A 151 8.24 -14.60 -35.66
C PRO A 151 9.63 -15.11 -36.05
N GLU A 152 10.57 -14.85 -35.16
CA GLU A 152 11.96 -15.31 -35.23
C GLU A 152 12.05 -16.85 -35.21
N PRO A 153 13.08 -17.45 -35.85
CA PRO A 153 13.36 -18.88 -35.71
C PRO A 153 13.54 -19.30 -34.24
N VAL A 154 13.05 -20.49 -33.90
CA VAL A 154 13.08 -21.03 -32.51
C VAL A 154 14.49 -21.01 -31.90
N ASN A 155 15.51 -21.30 -32.73
CA ASN A 155 16.90 -21.42 -32.31
C ASN A 155 17.73 -20.17 -32.65
N GLN A 156 17.09 -19.02 -32.86
CA GLN A 156 17.83 -17.79 -33.11
C GLN A 156 18.73 -17.46 -31.91
N LYS A 157 20.03 -17.35 -32.18
CA LYS A 157 21.00 -16.90 -31.18
C LYS A 157 20.93 -15.39 -31.08
N HIS A 158 20.88 -14.89 -29.86
CA HIS A 158 20.94 -13.47 -29.56
C HIS A 158 22.26 -13.14 -28.88
N ALA A 159 22.72 -11.90 -29.05
CA ALA A 159 23.88 -11.42 -28.31
C ALA A 159 23.61 -11.51 -26.81
N HIS A 160 24.53 -12.13 -26.07
CA HIS A 160 24.50 -12.09 -24.62
C HIS A 160 24.96 -10.71 -24.17
N VAL A 161 24.08 -9.97 -23.52
CA VAL A 161 24.36 -8.64 -22.98
C VAL A 161 24.17 -8.70 -21.47
N ASN A 162 25.15 -8.19 -20.72
CA ASN A 162 24.97 -8.01 -19.29
C ASN A 162 23.96 -6.88 -19.05
N TRP A 163 22.89 -7.14 -18.29
CA TRP A 163 21.77 -6.20 -18.19
C TRP A 163 22.15 -4.88 -17.53
N ALA A 164 23.12 -4.88 -16.61
CA ALA A 164 23.71 -3.71 -15.95
C ALA A 164 25.01 -4.09 -15.22
N ASP A 165 25.81 -3.09 -14.82
CA ASP A 165 27.12 -3.26 -14.19
C ASP A 165 27.07 -3.05 -12.67
N GLU A 166 27.46 -4.08 -11.89
CA GLU A 166 27.53 -4.04 -10.42
C GLU A 166 28.65 -3.13 -9.88
N TYR A 167 29.59 -2.72 -10.72
CA TYR A 167 30.69 -1.80 -10.37
C TYR A 167 30.43 -0.35 -10.82
N SER A 168 29.26 -0.10 -11.42
CA SER A 168 28.84 1.23 -11.83
C SER A 168 28.45 2.12 -10.63
N LYS A 169 28.09 3.38 -10.92
CA LYS A 169 27.63 4.32 -9.87
C LYS A 169 26.37 3.83 -9.14
N LEU A 170 25.52 3.09 -9.84
CA LEU A 170 24.32 2.46 -9.26
C LEU A 170 24.51 0.94 -9.04
N GLY A 171 25.74 0.47 -9.09
CA GLY A 171 26.13 -0.92 -8.91
C GLY A 171 25.56 -1.60 -7.66
N PRO A 172 25.48 -0.93 -6.50
CA PRO A 172 24.83 -1.51 -5.32
C PRO A 172 23.34 -1.86 -5.52
N ILE A 173 22.61 -1.08 -6.33
CA ILE A 173 21.21 -1.38 -6.67
C ILE A 173 21.17 -2.62 -7.57
N VAL A 174 22.05 -2.66 -8.58
CA VAL A 174 22.22 -3.80 -9.50
C VAL A 174 22.52 -5.09 -8.73
N ALA A 175 23.48 -5.05 -7.80
CA ALA A 175 23.85 -6.20 -6.97
C ALA A 175 22.67 -6.68 -6.10
N PHE A 176 21.90 -5.76 -5.52
CA PHE A 176 20.73 -6.13 -4.72
C PHE A 176 19.61 -6.77 -5.57
N MET A 177 19.34 -6.23 -6.76
CA MET A 177 18.40 -6.83 -7.71
C MET A 177 18.88 -8.22 -8.15
N ASN A 178 20.16 -8.37 -8.48
CA ASN A 178 20.77 -9.65 -8.87
C ASN A 178 20.66 -10.71 -7.77
N HIS A 179 20.94 -10.34 -6.52
CA HIS A 179 20.81 -11.23 -5.38
C HIS A 179 19.41 -11.83 -5.24
N ASN A 180 18.36 -11.03 -5.42
CA ASN A 180 16.98 -11.49 -5.31
C ASN A 180 16.55 -12.30 -6.55
N SER A 181 16.90 -11.84 -7.76
CA SER A 181 16.58 -12.53 -9.02
C SER A 181 17.25 -13.90 -9.16
N TYR A 182 18.47 -14.07 -8.62
CA TYR A 182 19.24 -15.31 -8.74
C TYR A 182 19.15 -16.24 -7.53
N THR A 183 18.26 -15.95 -6.58
CA THR A 183 18.11 -16.81 -5.41
C THR A 183 17.60 -18.20 -5.78
N ALA A 184 18.26 -19.25 -5.29
CA ALA A 184 17.86 -20.64 -5.54
C ALA A 184 16.45 -20.97 -5.00
N TYR A 185 15.95 -20.15 -4.06
CA TYR A 185 14.71 -20.37 -3.34
C TYR A 185 13.47 -19.74 -4.01
N SER A 186 13.64 -19.05 -5.14
CA SER A 186 12.55 -18.45 -5.93
C SER A 186 11.88 -19.45 -6.90
N ASN A 187 12.50 -20.61 -7.11
CA ASN A 187 12.15 -21.52 -8.20
C ASN A 187 10.69 -22.01 -8.19
N THR A 188 9.86 -21.47 -9.09
CA THR A 188 8.47 -21.93 -9.32
C THR A 188 8.38 -23.19 -10.19
N GLY A 189 9.50 -23.63 -10.77
CA GLY A 189 9.60 -24.89 -11.52
C GLY A 189 9.25 -26.13 -10.70
N ILE A 190 9.50 -26.09 -9.39
CA ILE A 190 9.12 -27.17 -8.48
C ILE A 190 7.59 -27.28 -8.40
N VAL A 191 6.89 -26.15 -8.21
CA VAL A 191 5.42 -26.09 -8.23
C VAL A 191 4.87 -26.57 -9.57
N LYS A 192 5.45 -26.10 -10.69
CA LYS A 192 5.06 -26.52 -12.05
C LYS A 192 5.16 -28.03 -12.24
N SER A 193 6.22 -28.65 -11.72
CA SER A 193 6.46 -30.09 -11.87
C SER A 193 5.42 -30.98 -11.16
N ILE A 194 4.72 -30.41 -10.18
CA ILE A 194 3.69 -31.08 -9.37
C ILE A 194 2.30 -30.75 -9.91
N VAL A 195 2.00 -29.46 -10.08
CA VAL A 195 0.68 -29.00 -10.52
C VAL A 195 0.43 -29.42 -11.97
N ARG A 196 1.41 -29.27 -12.86
CA ARG A 196 1.31 -29.69 -14.28
C ARG A 196 0.09 -29.11 -15.02
N TYR A 197 -0.34 -27.89 -14.68
CA TYR A 197 -1.40 -27.18 -15.39
C TYR A 197 -0.87 -26.71 -16.75
N LYS A 198 -1.56 -27.04 -17.85
CA LYS A 198 -1.10 -26.70 -19.21
C LYS A 198 -1.23 -25.20 -19.47
N ARG A 199 -0.38 -24.69 -20.36
CA ARG A 199 -0.44 -23.31 -20.89
C ARG A 199 -1.81 -23.01 -21.49
N PRO A 200 -2.33 -21.77 -21.40
CA PRO A 200 -3.70 -21.47 -21.82
C PRO A 200 -3.93 -21.68 -23.33
N TYR A 201 -2.94 -21.38 -24.18
CA TYR A 201 -2.99 -21.67 -25.62
C TYR A 201 -3.09 -23.17 -25.97
N ARG A 202 -2.82 -24.08 -25.00
CA ARG A 202 -2.99 -25.53 -25.16
C ARG A 202 -4.35 -26.03 -24.67
N TRP A 203 -5.12 -25.18 -24.01
CA TRP A 203 -6.48 -25.50 -23.54
C TRP A 203 -7.55 -25.06 -24.53
N SER A 204 -7.32 -23.94 -25.23
CA SER A 204 -8.28 -23.40 -26.21
C SER A 204 -7.56 -22.68 -27.35
N ASN A 205 -8.03 -22.92 -28.57
CA ASN A 205 -7.60 -22.20 -29.78
C ASN A 205 -8.09 -20.73 -29.79
N GLU A 206 -8.98 -20.35 -28.88
CA GLU A 206 -9.41 -18.96 -28.70
C GLU A 206 -8.34 -18.12 -28.03
N VAL A 207 -7.44 -18.73 -27.24
CA VAL A 207 -6.26 -18.06 -26.69
C VAL A 207 -5.25 -17.92 -27.82
N LYS A 208 -5.00 -16.68 -28.27
CA LYS A 208 -4.12 -16.40 -29.40
C LYS A 208 -2.69 -16.12 -28.93
N PRO A 209 -1.72 -17.01 -29.23
CA PRO A 209 -0.30 -16.70 -29.04
C PRO A 209 0.06 -15.35 -29.67
N LEU A 210 1.00 -14.63 -29.06
CA LEU A 210 1.57 -13.44 -29.69
C LEU A 210 2.24 -13.83 -31.02
N PRO A 211 1.98 -13.15 -32.15
CA PRO A 211 2.45 -13.61 -33.44
C PRO A 211 3.97 -13.71 -33.49
N ALA A 212 4.68 -12.73 -32.91
CA ALA A 212 6.13 -12.70 -32.81
C ALA A 212 6.74 -13.85 -31.96
N LEU A 213 5.97 -14.43 -31.04
CA LEU A 213 6.40 -15.54 -30.17
C LEU A 213 5.86 -16.91 -30.60
N SER A 214 5.01 -16.94 -31.62
CA SER A 214 4.24 -18.13 -32.03
C SER A 214 5.10 -19.37 -32.29
N LYS A 215 6.24 -19.21 -33.00
CA LYS A 215 7.17 -20.32 -33.29
C LYS A 215 7.79 -20.91 -32.02
N ILE A 216 8.28 -20.06 -31.11
CA ILE A 216 8.89 -20.50 -29.84
C ILE A 216 7.83 -21.18 -28.97
N MET A 217 6.61 -20.63 -28.93
CA MET A 217 5.50 -21.22 -28.16
C MET A 217 5.07 -22.58 -28.74
N ALA A 218 5.01 -22.72 -30.07
CA ALA A 218 4.70 -23.98 -30.73
C ALA A 218 5.77 -25.06 -30.49
N ALA A 219 7.04 -24.67 -30.42
CA ALA A 219 8.16 -25.58 -30.17
C ALA A 219 8.37 -25.92 -28.68
N ALA A 220 7.67 -25.25 -27.76
CA ALA A 220 7.85 -25.48 -26.32
C ALA A 220 7.44 -26.92 -25.93
N PRO A 221 8.21 -27.60 -25.06
CA PRO A 221 7.92 -28.99 -24.69
C PRO A 221 6.58 -29.13 -23.95
N ALA A 222 6.00 -30.33 -23.95
CA ALA A 222 4.74 -30.62 -23.26
C ALA A 222 4.81 -30.36 -21.74
N THR A 223 6.02 -30.46 -21.16
CA THR A 223 6.35 -30.17 -19.75
C THR A 223 6.47 -28.68 -19.44
N ASP A 224 6.35 -27.80 -20.44
CA ASP A 224 6.29 -26.36 -20.21
C ASP A 224 4.93 -25.96 -19.62
N PHE A 225 4.82 -25.97 -18.29
CA PHE A 225 3.57 -25.77 -17.56
C PHE A 225 3.29 -24.30 -17.21
N ASP A 226 2.02 -24.00 -17.00
CA ASP A 226 1.49 -22.66 -16.72
C ASP A 226 1.71 -22.22 -15.26
N PHE A 227 1.18 -22.97 -14.30
CA PHE A 227 1.08 -22.52 -12.91
C PHE A 227 2.29 -22.92 -12.06
N ALA A 228 2.92 -22.02 -11.30
CA ALA A 228 2.76 -20.56 -11.28
C ALA A 228 3.71 -19.86 -12.29
N SER A 229 3.45 -18.61 -12.67
CA SER A 229 4.26 -17.86 -13.64
C SER A 229 5.60 -17.41 -13.05
N GLY A 230 6.70 -18.00 -13.52
CA GLY A 230 8.06 -17.60 -13.11
C GLY A 230 8.47 -16.20 -13.57
N HIS A 231 8.05 -15.74 -14.76
CA HIS A 231 8.33 -14.37 -15.19
C HIS A 231 7.63 -13.34 -14.29
N THR A 232 6.43 -13.67 -13.82
CA THR A 232 5.72 -12.78 -12.88
C THR A 232 6.38 -12.78 -11.51
N THR A 233 6.85 -13.94 -11.05
CA THR A 233 7.67 -14.05 -9.82
C THR A 233 8.89 -13.13 -9.89
N THR A 234 9.72 -13.27 -10.92
CA THR A 234 10.91 -12.43 -11.11
C THR A 234 10.55 -10.95 -11.30
N GLY A 235 9.48 -10.63 -12.05
CA GLY A 235 9.03 -9.24 -12.20
C GLY A 235 8.63 -8.57 -10.88
N PHE A 236 8.04 -9.32 -9.94
CA PHE A 236 7.79 -8.83 -8.58
C PHE A 236 9.06 -8.79 -7.74
N GLU A 237 9.99 -9.73 -7.92
CA GLU A 237 11.29 -9.70 -7.23
C GLU A 237 12.08 -8.45 -7.56
N ASP A 238 12.23 -8.16 -8.85
CA ASP A 238 13.00 -7.03 -9.34
C ASP A 238 12.35 -5.70 -8.98
N GLY A 239 11.04 -5.58 -9.21
CA GLY A 239 10.32 -4.34 -8.92
C GLY A 239 10.23 -4.04 -7.43
N LEU A 240 10.02 -5.04 -6.55
CA LEU A 240 10.03 -4.83 -5.10
C LEU A 240 11.43 -4.54 -4.57
N SER A 241 12.48 -5.16 -5.14
CA SER A 241 13.87 -4.85 -4.78
C SER A 241 14.20 -3.40 -5.10
N LEU A 242 13.84 -2.95 -6.30
CA LEU A 242 14.04 -1.57 -6.73
C LEU A 242 13.15 -0.61 -5.94
N ALA A 243 11.91 -0.98 -5.60
CA ALA A 243 11.00 -0.17 -4.80
C ALA A 243 11.49 -0.03 -3.35
N TYR A 244 12.14 -1.07 -2.81
CA TYR A 244 12.79 -0.98 -1.50
C TYR A 244 13.96 0.00 -1.55
N ALA A 245 14.81 -0.08 -2.58
CA ALA A 245 15.96 0.82 -2.74
C ALA A 245 15.53 2.27 -3.05
N PHE A 246 14.48 2.46 -3.85
CA PHE A 246 13.99 3.77 -4.33
C PHE A 246 12.48 3.93 -4.08
N PRO A 247 12.06 4.14 -2.81
CA PRO A 247 10.65 4.19 -2.42
C PRO A 247 9.87 5.39 -2.98
N GLU A 248 10.55 6.39 -3.54
CA GLU A 248 9.93 7.51 -4.26
C GLU A 248 9.09 7.06 -5.46
N ARG A 249 9.34 5.86 -5.97
CA ARG A 249 8.64 5.23 -7.11
C ARG A 249 7.96 3.90 -6.75
N PHE A 250 7.70 3.69 -5.45
CA PHE A 250 7.23 2.40 -4.93
C PHE A 250 5.97 1.88 -5.63
N GLN A 251 4.98 2.76 -5.84
CA GLN A 251 3.68 2.38 -6.40
C GLN A 251 3.75 2.15 -7.92
N GLU A 252 4.55 2.93 -8.62
CA GLU A 252 4.82 2.81 -10.05
C GLU A 252 5.56 1.49 -10.34
N LEU A 253 6.57 1.16 -9.53
CA LEU A 253 7.31 -0.10 -9.62
C LEU A 253 6.40 -1.31 -9.37
N LEU A 254 5.53 -1.26 -8.36
CA LEU A 254 4.50 -2.30 -8.14
C LEU A 254 3.54 -2.43 -9.33
N THR A 255 3.13 -1.31 -9.91
CA THR A 255 2.23 -1.29 -11.07
C THR A 255 2.91 -1.96 -12.26
N ARG A 256 4.17 -1.64 -12.53
CA ARG A 256 4.95 -2.28 -13.60
C ARG A 256 5.21 -3.76 -13.34
N SER A 257 5.53 -4.17 -12.11
CA SER A 257 5.64 -5.59 -11.74
C SER A 257 4.35 -6.36 -12.02
N SER A 258 3.19 -5.78 -11.70
CA SER A 258 1.89 -6.38 -12.03
C SER A 258 1.64 -6.43 -13.54
N GLU A 259 2.08 -5.42 -14.28
CA GLU A 259 1.96 -5.33 -15.73
C GLU A 259 2.83 -6.39 -16.44
N ILE A 260 4.01 -6.73 -15.91
CA ILE A 260 4.82 -7.86 -16.40
C ILE A 260 4.02 -9.16 -16.35
N GLY A 261 3.19 -9.37 -15.31
CA GLY A 261 2.26 -10.48 -15.25
C GLY A 261 1.19 -10.42 -16.35
N LEU A 262 0.54 -9.27 -16.51
CA LEU A 262 -0.42 -9.04 -17.60
C LEU A 262 0.20 -9.29 -18.99
N ASP A 263 1.44 -8.86 -19.20
CA ASP A 263 2.19 -9.06 -20.45
C ASP A 263 2.35 -10.55 -20.79
N ARG A 264 2.41 -11.45 -19.79
CA ARG A 264 2.41 -12.91 -20.02
C ARG A 264 1.04 -13.44 -20.45
N VAL A 265 -0.03 -12.81 -19.99
CA VAL A 265 -1.40 -13.14 -20.40
C VAL A 265 -1.69 -12.62 -21.82
N ILE A 266 -1.27 -11.39 -22.13
CA ILE A 266 -1.30 -10.79 -23.47
C ILE A 266 -0.54 -11.65 -24.48
N ALA A 267 0.60 -12.21 -24.07
CA ALA A 267 1.36 -13.13 -24.92
C ALA A 267 0.62 -14.45 -25.22
N GLY A 268 -0.47 -14.74 -24.50
CA GLY A 268 -1.14 -16.03 -24.48
C GLY A 268 -0.34 -17.11 -23.77
N ARG A 269 0.70 -16.76 -23.00
CA ARG A 269 1.66 -17.71 -22.43
C ARG A 269 1.32 -18.14 -21.01
N HIS A 270 0.68 -17.27 -20.22
CA HIS A 270 0.23 -17.59 -18.87
C HIS A 270 -1.24 -17.24 -18.66
N SER A 271 -1.93 -18.01 -17.80
CA SER A 271 -3.30 -17.68 -17.37
C SER A 271 -3.32 -16.66 -16.23
N PRO A 272 -4.43 -15.91 -16.02
CA PRO A 272 -4.63 -15.04 -14.87
C PRO A 272 -4.28 -15.67 -13.51
N LEU A 273 -4.73 -16.89 -13.24
CA LEU A 273 -4.40 -17.57 -11.98
C LEU A 273 -2.89 -17.86 -11.84
N ALA A 274 -2.21 -18.21 -12.95
CA ALA A 274 -0.75 -18.43 -12.92
C ALA A 274 0.05 -17.17 -12.61
N VAL A 275 -0.38 -16.01 -13.12
CA VAL A 275 0.30 -14.74 -12.84
C VAL A 275 -0.05 -14.20 -11.45
N MET A 276 -1.26 -14.45 -10.94
CA MET A 276 -1.61 -14.21 -9.53
C MET A 276 -0.73 -15.03 -8.57
N GLY A 277 -0.53 -16.32 -8.85
CA GLY A 277 0.38 -17.16 -8.06
C GLY A 277 1.84 -16.72 -8.18
N GLY A 278 2.26 -16.26 -9.36
CA GLY A 278 3.60 -15.70 -9.57
C GLY A 278 3.87 -14.45 -8.73
N ARG A 279 2.87 -13.55 -8.62
CA ARG A 279 2.93 -12.36 -7.73
C ARG A 279 3.15 -12.75 -6.28
N MET A 280 2.35 -13.71 -5.78
CA MET A 280 2.46 -14.20 -4.39
C MET A 280 3.86 -14.74 -4.11
N ALA A 281 4.37 -15.58 -5.03
CA ALA A 281 5.72 -16.13 -4.96
C ALA A 281 6.80 -15.04 -4.88
N GLY A 282 6.82 -14.08 -5.82
CA GLY A 282 7.84 -13.05 -5.84
C GLY A 282 7.80 -12.14 -4.62
N THR A 283 6.58 -11.82 -4.15
CA THR A 283 6.37 -11.00 -2.94
C THR A 283 6.92 -11.69 -1.69
N ALA A 284 6.64 -12.98 -1.50
CA ALA A 284 7.10 -13.75 -0.35
C ALA A 284 8.62 -13.95 -0.34
N VAL A 285 9.22 -14.16 -1.53
CA VAL A 285 10.67 -14.30 -1.69
C VAL A 285 11.40 -13.00 -1.32
N VAL A 286 10.95 -11.85 -1.85
CA VAL A 286 11.57 -10.57 -1.50
C VAL A 286 11.41 -10.26 -0.01
N ALA A 287 10.23 -10.48 0.57
CA ALA A 287 10.05 -10.31 2.01
C ALA A 287 11.08 -11.15 2.80
N SER A 288 11.35 -12.38 2.36
CA SER A 288 12.36 -13.25 2.98
C SER A 288 13.78 -12.70 2.85
N ALA A 289 14.13 -12.14 1.68
CA ALA A 289 15.41 -11.49 1.49
C ALA A 289 15.58 -10.23 2.35
N LEU A 290 14.53 -9.43 2.50
CA LEU A 290 14.54 -8.20 3.31
C LEU A 290 14.69 -8.47 4.82
N ASN A 291 14.19 -9.61 5.29
CA ASN A 291 14.30 -10.02 6.69
C ASN A 291 15.58 -10.79 7.01
N ASN A 292 16.36 -11.19 6.00
CA ASN A 292 17.60 -11.92 6.23
C ASN A 292 18.72 -10.98 6.73
N PRO A 293 19.25 -11.16 7.95
CA PRO A 293 20.29 -10.30 8.49
C PRO A 293 21.56 -10.22 7.64
N SER A 294 21.90 -11.27 6.88
CA SER A 294 23.08 -11.26 6.00
C SER A 294 22.97 -10.25 4.86
N ASN A 295 21.75 -9.79 4.52
CA ASN A 295 21.52 -8.88 3.40
C ASN A 295 21.51 -7.41 3.82
N GLN A 296 21.58 -7.10 5.14
CA GLN A 296 21.41 -5.74 5.65
C GLN A 296 22.40 -4.74 5.05
N GLN A 297 23.67 -5.12 4.91
CA GLN A 297 24.69 -4.25 4.33
C GLN A 297 24.39 -3.92 2.86
N MET A 298 24.10 -4.95 2.06
CA MET A 298 23.75 -4.79 0.64
C MET A 298 22.50 -3.94 0.46
N MET A 299 21.45 -4.20 1.25
CA MET A 299 20.22 -3.40 1.22
C MET A 299 20.48 -1.94 1.56
N LYS A 300 21.33 -1.67 2.57
CA LYS A 300 21.72 -0.30 2.92
C LYS A 300 22.49 0.37 1.78
N GLN A 301 23.46 -0.33 1.17
CA GLN A 301 24.23 0.20 0.05
C GLN A 301 23.36 0.49 -1.18
N ALA A 302 22.39 -0.37 -1.48
CA ALA A 302 21.42 -0.15 -2.55
C ALA A 302 20.55 1.09 -2.27
N TYR A 303 20.03 1.23 -1.05
CA TYR A 303 19.26 2.40 -0.63
C TYR A 303 20.10 3.69 -0.72
N ASP A 304 21.33 3.69 -0.17
CA ASP A 304 22.23 4.84 -0.20
C ASP A 304 22.58 5.24 -1.65
N ALA A 305 22.84 4.27 -2.53
CA ALA A 305 23.12 4.52 -3.95
C ALA A 305 21.91 5.14 -4.68
N ALA A 306 20.70 4.63 -4.40
CA ALA A 306 19.46 5.15 -4.97
C ALA A 306 19.15 6.59 -4.50
N HIS A 307 19.53 6.96 -3.28
CA HIS A 307 19.33 8.29 -2.72
C HIS A 307 20.51 9.25 -2.94
N SER A 308 21.44 8.89 -3.83
CA SER A 308 22.52 9.76 -4.27
C SER A 308 22.10 10.69 -5.42
N ASP A 309 22.95 11.67 -5.75
CA ASP A 309 22.75 12.54 -6.91
C ASP A 309 22.72 11.76 -8.25
N ALA A 310 23.25 10.54 -8.28
CA ALA A 310 23.21 9.70 -9.48
C ALA A 310 21.80 9.22 -9.83
N LEU A 311 20.88 9.12 -8.85
CA LEU A 311 19.50 8.73 -9.10
C LEU A 311 18.48 9.72 -8.50
N LEU A 312 18.37 9.86 -7.19
CA LEU A 312 17.38 10.78 -6.60
C LEU A 312 17.57 12.25 -7.08
N GLY A 313 18.82 12.69 -7.26
CA GLY A 313 19.14 14.02 -7.75
C GLY A 313 18.99 14.22 -9.27
N SER A 314 18.75 13.17 -10.05
CA SER A 314 18.81 13.19 -11.51
C SER A 314 17.45 13.29 -12.22
N LYS A 315 16.41 13.71 -11.50
CA LYS A 315 15.04 13.82 -12.01
C LYS A 315 14.98 14.67 -13.30
N ASP A 316 14.60 14.06 -14.41
CA ASP A 316 14.35 14.76 -15.67
C ASP A 316 12.84 14.90 -15.93
N SER A 317 12.30 16.11 -15.73
CA SER A 317 10.87 16.36 -15.88
C SER A 317 10.40 16.43 -17.34
N ALA A 318 11.31 16.39 -18.32
CA ALA A 318 10.96 16.33 -19.75
C ALA A 318 10.66 14.89 -20.21
N VAL A 319 11.09 13.88 -19.45
CA VAL A 319 10.86 12.47 -19.74
C VAL A 319 9.38 12.13 -19.52
N HIS A 320 8.77 11.47 -20.50
CA HIS A 320 7.42 10.93 -20.36
C HIS A 320 7.38 9.84 -19.28
N ASP A 321 6.39 9.93 -18.39
CA ASP A 321 6.19 8.98 -17.31
C ASP A 321 4.88 8.22 -17.50
N ASP A 322 5.00 6.99 -18.01
CA ASP A 322 3.88 6.07 -18.26
C ASP A 322 3.03 5.82 -17.01
N PHE A 323 3.61 6.05 -15.83
CA PHE A 323 3.00 5.80 -14.52
C PHE A 323 2.73 7.09 -13.74
N ALA A 324 2.64 8.26 -14.39
CA ALA A 324 2.34 9.53 -13.71
C ALA A 324 0.93 9.58 -13.08
N ASP A 325 -0.03 8.82 -13.61
CA ASP A 325 -1.41 8.81 -13.11
C ASP A 325 -1.58 7.82 -11.95
N TYR A 326 -1.62 8.37 -10.74
CA TYR A 326 -1.84 7.62 -9.51
C TYR A 326 -3.15 6.80 -9.51
N GLN A 327 -4.27 7.38 -9.97
CA GLN A 327 -5.56 6.69 -9.88
C GLN A 327 -5.61 5.54 -10.88
N LYS A 328 -5.12 5.77 -12.10
CA LYS A 328 -4.98 4.70 -13.09
C LYS A 328 -4.10 3.57 -12.56
N ASN A 329 -2.93 3.89 -12.00
CA ASN A 329 -2.02 2.88 -11.45
C ASN A 329 -2.69 2.05 -10.33
N ARG A 330 -3.45 2.70 -9.45
CA ARG A 330 -4.20 2.04 -8.37
C ARG A 330 -5.24 1.07 -8.91
N GLU A 331 -6.03 1.51 -9.90
CA GLU A 331 -7.08 0.71 -10.54
C GLU A 331 -6.48 -0.48 -11.29
N ASP A 332 -5.44 -0.22 -12.09
CA ASP A 332 -4.69 -1.24 -12.83
C ASP A 332 -4.10 -2.31 -11.91
N TYR A 333 -3.39 -1.90 -10.85
CA TYR A 333 -2.77 -2.82 -9.90
C TYR A 333 -3.82 -3.67 -9.18
N ARG A 334 -4.88 -3.04 -8.65
CA ARG A 334 -5.94 -3.76 -7.93
C ARG A 334 -6.76 -4.67 -8.83
N TYR A 335 -6.98 -4.28 -10.09
CA TYR A 335 -7.56 -5.18 -11.10
C TYR A 335 -6.67 -6.41 -11.27
N ARG A 336 -5.36 -6.24 -11.47
CA ARG A 336 -4.40 -7.34 -11.68
C ARG A 336 -4.16 -8.20 -10.43
N MET A 337 -4.58 -7.77 -9.23
CA MET A 337 -4.61 -8.66 -8.06
C MET A 337 -5.65 -9.76 -8.19
N THR A 338 -6.73 -9.56 -8.96
CA THR A 338 -7.87 -10.49 -9.06
C THR A 338 -8.27 -10.84 -10.51
N TYR A 339 -7.77 -10.11 -11.51
CA TYR A 339 -8.18 -10.18 -12.91
C TYR A 339 -9.70 -10.16 -13.12
N GLY A 340 -10.43 -9.51 -12.20
CA GLY A 340 -11.89 -9.46 -12.21
C GLY A 340 -12.58 -10.81 -12.02
N PHE A 341 -11.92 -11.81 -11.43
CA PHE A 341 -12.61 -13.00 -10.93
C PHE A 341 -13.61 -12.59 -9.84
N LYS A 342 -14.72 -13.32 -9.74
CA LYS A 342 -15.66 -13.15 -8.63
C LYS A 342 -15.15 -13.87 -7.39
N GLN A 343 -15.62 -13.46 -6.22
CA GLN A 343 -15.41 -14.22 -4.99
C GLN A 343 -16.16 -15.57 -5.10
N ILE A 344 -15.44 -16.66 -4.86
CA ILE A 344 -15.95 -18.03 -4.85
C ILE A 344 -15.80 -18.72 -3.49
N GLY A 345 -14.95 -18.17 -2.61
CA GLY A 345 -14.76 -18.59 -1.23
C GLY A 345 -15.57 -17.77 -0.23
N ASN A 346 -15.27 -17.92 1.05
CA ASN A 346 -15.92 -17.16 2.12
C ASN A 346 -15.49 -15.68 2.07
N PRO A 347 -16.41 -14.71 1.88
CA PRO A 347 -16.06 -13.29 1.82
C PRO A 347 -15.82 -12.65 3.20
N ASN A 348 -16.00 -13.41 4.29
CA ASN A 348 -15.90 -12.94 5.67
C ASN A 348 -14.73 -13.58 6.43
N VAL A 349 -13.59 -13.79 5.76
CA VAL A 349 -12.34 -14.23 6.42
C VAL A 349 -11.54 -13.00 6.81
N ASP A 350 -11.15 -12.96 8.09
CA ASP A 350 -10.31 -11.90 8.62
C ASP A 350 -9.01 -11.78 7.81
N MET A 351 -8.47 -10.57 7.70
CA MET A 351 -7.19 -10.36 7.05
C MET A 351 -6.07 -10.91 7.95
N HIS A 352 -5.10 -11.60 7.38
CA HIS A 352 -3.86 -11.97 8.07
C HIS A 352 -2.69 -11.33 7.34
N VAL A 353 -1.68 -10.93 8.10
CA VAL A 353 -0.44 -10.40 7.53
C VAL A 353 0.64 -11.47 7.74
N PRO A 354 1.29 -11.97 6.68
CA PRO A 354 2.34 -12.98 6.81
C PRO A 354 3.49 -12.50 7.69
N LYS A 355 4.16 -13.41 8.40
CA LYS A 355 5.33 -13.08 9.23
C LYS A 355 6.41 -12.37 8.38
N GLY A 356 6.92 -11.24 8.85
CA GLY A 356 7.97 -10.44 8.20
C GLY A 356 7.53 -9.59 7.00
N ALA A 357 6.26 -9.61 6.57
CA ALA A 357 5.77 -8.80 5.46
C ALA A 357 5.88 -7.27 5.69
N GLU A 358 5.95 -6.82 6.94
CA GLU A 358 6.17 -5.40 7.29
C GLU A 358 7.48 -4.84 6.75
N ALA A 359 8.48 -5.69 6.47
CA ALA A 359 9.74 -5.28 5.87
C ALA A 359 9.56 -4.71 4.45
N LEU A 360 8.52 -5.14 3.72
CA LEU A 360 8.20 -4.64 2.37
C LEU A 360 7.88 -3.14 2.35
N LEU A 361 7.48 -2.56 3.49
CA LEU A 361 7.17 -1.14 3.62
C LEU A 361 8.25 -0.36 4.38
N ALA A 362 9.37 -0.97 4.76
CA ALA A 362 10.31 -0.37 5.70
C ALA A 362 10.94 0.94 5.20
N THR A 363 11.32 1.01 3.92
CA THR A 363 11.89 2.24 3.32
C THR A 363 10.81 3.20 2.84
N ARG A 364 9.61 2.71 2.49
CA ARG A 364 8.48 3.55 2.10
C ARG A 364 7.84 4.26 3.30
N LEU A 365 7.71 3.58 4.44
CA LEU A 365 7.12 4.11 5.68
C LEU A 365 8.13 4.03 6.85
N PRO A 366 9.28 4.73 6.76
CA PRO A 366 10.41 4.54 7.68
C PRO A 366 10.16 5.11 9.08
N TYR A 367 9.17 5.98 9.22
CA TYR A 367 8.76 6.60 10.49
C TYR A 367 7.75 5.76 11.28
N LEU A 368 7.29 4.63 10.73
CA LEU A 368 6.44 3.66 11.41
C LEU A 368 7.30 2.54 12.02
N THR A 369 6.81 1.95 13.11
CA THR A 369 7.35 0.70 13.66
C THR A 369 6.92 -0.51 12.83
N ASP A 370 7.53 -1.67 13.05
CA ASP A 370 7.13 -2.94 12.42
C ASP A 370 5.66 -3.27 12.68
N THR A 371 5.21 -3.16 13.93
CA THR A 371 3.80 -3.36 14.30
C THR A 371 2.86 -2.40 13.56
N GLN A 372 3.28 -1.14 13.37
CA GLN A 372 2.47 -0.16 12.64
C GLN A 372 2.44 -0.44 11.13
N ARG A 373 3.56 -0.84 10.52
CA ARG A 373 3.57 -1.28 9.11
C ARG A 373 2.72 -2.53 8.90
N ARG A 374 2.73 -3.44 9.87
CA ARG A 374 1.85 -4.61 9.89
C ARG A 374 0.37 -4.23 10.00
N ASP A 375 0.01 -3.25 10.83
CA ASP A 375 -1.37 -2.72 10.90
C ASP A 375 -1.78 -2.02 9.59
N VAL A 376 -0.85 -1.32 8.94
CA VAL A 376 -1.07 -0.78 7.59
C VAL A 376 -1.43 -1.91 6.62
N LEU A 377 -0.59 -2.96 6.51
CA LEU A 377 -0.86 -4.11 5.64
C LEU A 377 -2.19 -4.81 5.98
N PHE A 378 -2.51 -4.95 7.27
CA PHE A 378 -3.76 -5.54 7.74
C PHE A 378 -4.97 -4.72 7.31
N THR A 379 -4.91 -3.40 7.48
CA THR A 379 -6.06 -2.52 7.21
C THR A 379 -6.26 -2.14 5.75
N THR A 380 -5.25 -2.39 4.89
CA THR A 380 -5.35 -2.18 3.44
C THR A 380 -5.54 -3.48 2.66
N GLY A 381 -5.55 -4.64 3.33
CA GLY A 381 -5.70 -5.94 2.70
C GLY A 381 -6.92 -6.08 1.80
N MET A 382 -6.79 -6.86 0.73
CA MET A 382 -7.91 -7.19 -0.15
C MET A 382 -9.00 -7.98 0.59
N PRO A 383 -10.28 -7.87 0.20
CA PRO A 383 -11.33 -8.76 0.70
C PRO A 383 -10.99 -10.24 0.45
N SER A 384 -11.46 -11.14 1.31
CA SER A 384 -11.27 -12.59 1.15
C SER A 384 -12.19 -13.17 0.07
N GLY A 385 -12.05 -14.45 -0.24
CA GLY A 385 -12.97 -15.21 -1.09
C GLY A 385 -12.64 -15.16 -2.58
N TYR A 386 -11.68 -14.35 -3.01
CA TYR A 386 -11.19 -14.39 -4.39
C TYR A 386 -10.33 -15.65 -4.60
N PRO A 387 -10.38 -16.28 -5.79
CA PRO A 387 -9.57 -17.46 -6.07
C PRO A 387 -8.08 -17.18 -5.85
N LEU A 388 -7.38 -18.12 -5.19
CA LEU A 388 -5.94 -18.11 -4.89
C LEU A 388 -5.51 -17.05 -3.87
N MET A 389 -6.43 -16.26 -3.31
CA MET A 389 -6.08 -15.12 -2.46
C MET A 389 -6.13 -15.43 -0.96
N ASP A 390 -6.76 -16.54 -0.56
CA ASP A 390 -6.98 -16.89 0.85
C ASP A 390 -5.96 -17.93 1.34
N ASP A 391 -4.68 -17.75 0.98
CA ASP A 391 -3.61 -18.58 1.51
C ASP A 391 -3.49 -18.44 3.04
N ALA A 392 -2.95 -19.47 3.68
CA ALA A 392 -2.96 -19.60 5.13
C ALA A 392 -2.24 -18.47 5.90
N GLU A 393 -1.27 -17.79 5.29
CA GLU A 393 -0.55 -16.68 5.93
C GLU A 393 -1.08 -15.29 5.52
N GLY A 394 -1.73 -15.19 4.36
CA GLY A 394 -2.31 -13.96 3.81
C GLY A 394 -1.48 -13.26 2.74
N TRP A 395 -0.53 -13.94 2.08
CA TRP A 395 0.31 -13.38 1.01
C TRP A 395 -0.51 -12.89 -0.19
N GLY A 396 -1.56 -13.61 -0.56
CA GLY A 396 -2.47 -13.29 -1.66
C GLY A 396 -3.10 -11.93 -1.48
N ARG A 397 -3.55 -11.60 -0.26
CA ARG A 397 -4.35 -10.40 0.04
C ARG A 397 -3.55 -9.13 0.32
N LEU A 398 -2.22 -9.17 0.28
CA LEU A 398 -1.38 -7.99 0.48
C LEU A 398 -1.54 -6.97 -0.68
N ASP A 399 -2.34 -5.92 -0.45
CA ASP A 399 -2.40 -4.75 -1.34
C ASP A 399 -1.31 -3.74 -0.96
N LEU A 400 -0.10 -3.99 -1.48
CA LEU A 400 1.06 -3.13 -1.23
C LEU A 400 0.92 -1.74 -1.85
N PHE A 401 0.13 -1.60 -2.93
CA PHE A 401 -0.12 -0.31 -3.55
C PHE A 401 -0.88 0.60 -2.59
N SER A 402 -1.99 0.13 -2.02
CA SER A 402 -2.74 0.90 -1.03
C SER A 402 -1.94 1.06 0.27
N ALA A 403 -1.20 0.03 0.71
CA ALA A 403 -0.38 0.09 1.93
C ALA A 403 0.70 1.20 1.88
N ALA A 404 1.30 1.44 0.71
CA ALA A 404 2.26 2.53 0.51
C ALA A 404 1.65 3.94 0.73
N SER A 405 0.32 4.05 0.73
CA SER A 405 -0.44 5.27 0.99
C SER A 405 -0.92 5.38 2.45
N GLY A 406 -0.38 4.58 3.38
CA GLY A 406 -0.67 4.62 4.81
C GLY A 406 -1.81 3.70 5.23
N TYR A 407 -2.40 3.94 6.40
CA TYR A 407 -3.47 3.08 6.96
C TYR A 407 -4.73 3.08 6.09
N GLY A 408 -5.46 1.97 6.04
CA GLY A 408 -6.85 1.93 5.53
C GLY A 408 -7.89 2.18 6.62
N LYS A 409 -7.52 1.94 7.87
CA LYS A 409 -8.40 2.06 9.04
C LYS A 409 -7.58 2.33 10.30
N PHE A 410 -8.11 3.11 11.23
CA PHE A 410 -7.62 3.14 12.61
C PHE A 410 -8.51 2.24 13.47
N ASN A 411 -8.02 1.05 13.80
CA ASN A 411 -8.69 0.15 14.73
C ASN A 411 -8.62 0.71 16.17
N ASP A 412 -7.46 1.23 16.53
CA ASP A 412 -7.15 1.90 17.80
C ASP A 412 -6.44 3.26 17.57
N ALA A 413 -6.02 3.92 18.65
CA ALA A 413 -5.22 5.14 18.55
C ALA A 413 -3.81 4.84 17.99
N VAL A 414 -3.44 5.54 16.91
CA VAL A 414 -2.14 5.41 16.24
C VAL A 414 -1.30 6.66 16.50
N THR A 415 -0.10 6.49 17.06
CA THR A 415 0.88 7.58 17.19
C THR A 415 1.89 7.56 16.06
N VAL A 416 1.92 8.62 15.26
CA VAL A 416 2.86 8.78 14.15
C VAL A 416 3.92 9.81 14.53
N LYS A 417 5.17 9.36 14.73
CA LYS A 417 6.29 10.21 15.15
C LYS A 417 7.28 10.42 14.00
N MET A 418 7.15 11.54 13.29
CA MET A 418 8.00 11.89 12.14
C MET A 418 9.15 12.82 12.55
N ASN A 419 10.28 12.74 11.87
CA ASN A 419 11.47 13.56 12.17
C ASN A 419 11.94 14.31 10.91
N ALA A 420 11.73 15.63 10.91
CA ALA A 420 12.15 16.52 9.83
C ALA A 420 13.67 16.45 9.54
N ALA A 421 14.50 16.26 10.56
CA ALA A 421 15.95 16.25 10.41
C ALA A 421 16.49 15.00 9.66
N LYS A 422 15.66 13.95 9.51
CA LYS A 422 16.04 12.73 8.77
C LYS A 422 15.77 12.82 7.27
N GLY A 423 15.12 13.87 6.77
CA GLY A 423 14.80 14.02 5.35
C GLY A 423 13.82 12.98 4.80
N GLY A 424 13.59 13.01 3.48
CA GLY A 424 12.73 12.06 2.75
C GLY A 424 11.38 11.81 3.42
N PHE A 425 10.93 10.55 3.40
CA PHE A 425 9.67 10.15 4.04
C PHE A 425 9.66 10.30 5.56
N ASN A 426 10.82 10.32 6.23
CA ASN A 426 10.86 10.61 7.67
C ASN A 426 10.45 12.05 7.99
N ALA A 427 10.72 12.97 7.06
CA ALA A 427 10.42 14.39 7.21
C ALA A 427 8.99 14.72 6.76
N GLN A 428 8.55 14.19 5.62
CA GLN A 428 7.23 14.46 5.09
C GLN A 428 6.66 13.26 4.31
N ASP A 429 5.38 12.98 4.48
CA ASP A 429 4.67 11.96 3.71
C ASP A 429 3.19 12.31 3.50
N ASN A 430 2.55 11.68 2.52
CA ASN A 430 1.15 11.87 2.17
C ASN A 430 0.40 10.52 2.20
N TRP A 431 -0.53 10.39 3.15
CA TRP A 431 -1.48 9.30 3.20
C TRP A 431 -2.70 9.60 2.35
N ARG A 432 -2.90 8.78 1.32
CA ARG A 432 -3.93 8.97 0.29
C ARG A 432 -5.15 8.06 0.45
N ASN A 433 -5.08 7.08 1.33
CA ASN A 433 -6.19 6.16 1.59
C ASN A 433 -7.36 6.88 2.27
N ASP A 434 -8.56 6.34 2.06
CA ASP A 434 -9.77 6.72 2.80
C ASP A 434 -9.77 6.03 4.15
N ILE A 435 -9.30 6.74 5.19
CA ILE A 435 -9.07 6.14 6.50
C ILE A 435 -10.38 6.07 7.30
N SER A 436 -10.79 4.86 7.63
CA SER A 436 -11.99 4.57 8.43
C SER A 436 -11.65 4.16 9.88
N GLY A 437 -12.64 3.68 10.65
CA GLY A 437 -12.43 3.05 11.95
C GLY A 437 -12.76 3.90 13.19
N LYS A 438 -12.71 3.28 14.37
CA LYS A 438 -13.04 3.93 15.65
C LYS A 438 -11.84 4.66 16.28
N GLY A 439 -10.64 4.31 15.85
CA GLY A 439 -9.38 4.81 16.36
C GLY A 439 -9.11 6.28 16.04
N ALA A 440 -8.02 6.78 16.62
CA ALA A 440 -7.59 8.17 16.55
C ALA A 440 -6.18 8.30 15.97
N LEU A 441 -5.85 9.46 15.43
CA LEU A 441 -4.49 9.80 15.01
C LEU A 441 -3.83 10.72 16.03
N ILE A 442 -2.61 10.39 16.47
CA ILE A 442 -1.75 11.26 17.26
C ILE A 442 -0.53 11.61 16.39
N LYS A 443 -0.46 12.84 15.91
CA LYS A 443 0.67 13.35 15.14
C LYS A 443 1.72 13.96 16.07
N ALA A 444 2.88 13.32 16.14
CA ALA A 444 4.01 13.69 16.98
C ALA A 444 5.30 13.89 16.17
N GLY A 445 6.37 14.34 16.84
CA GLY A 445 7.67 14.62 16.21
C GLY A 445 7.66 15.86 15.32
N SER A 446 8.80 16.22 14.73
CA SER A 446 8.99 17.49 13.99
C SER A 446 8.50 17.46 12.55
N GLY A 447 8.33 16.28 11.93
CA GLY A 447 7.94 16.14 10.52
C GLY A 447 6.48 16.49 10.21
N ALA A 448 6.09 16.36 8.94
CA ALA A 448 4.76 16.67 8.42
C ALA A 448 4.05 15.43 7.86
N LEU A 449 2.80 15.21 8.26
CA LEU A 449 1.94 14.17 7.68
C LEU A 449 0.76 14.84 6.98
N GLN A 450 0.58 14.55 5.68
CA GLN A 450 -0.61 14.93 4.94
C GLN A 450 -1.63 13.81 4.88
N LEU A 451 -2.90 14.15 5.10
CA LEU A 451 -4.04 13.28 4.86
C LEU A 451 -4.83 13.82 3.66
N SER A 452 -4.89 13.04 2.58
CA SER A 452 -5.55 13.42 1.33
C SER A 452 -6.83 12.64 1.01
N GLY A 453 -7.06 11.49 1.65
CA GLY A 453 -8.26 10.69 1.43
C GLY A 453 -9.53 11.27 2.06
N ASP A 454 -10.67 10.67 1.74
CA ASP A 454 -11.98 11.01 2.29
C ASP A 454 -12.23 10.28 3.61
N ASN A 455 -11.58 10.79 4.65
CA ASN A 455 -11.49 10.12 5.94
C ASN A 455 -12.81 10.09 6.73
N THR A 456 -13.06 8.96 7.39
CA THR A 456 -14.26 8.73 8.21
C THR A 456 -13.97 8.22 9.62
N TYR A 457 -12.69 8.08 10.01
CA TYR A 457 -12.32 7.64 11.35
C TYR A 457 -12.94 8.50 12.47
N ALA A 458 -13.37 7.85 13.55
CA ALA A 458 -14.22 8.47 14.57
C ALA A 458 -13.47 8.99 15.80
N GLY A 459 -12.29 8.45 16.11
CA GLY A 459 -11.53 8.80 17.33
C GLY A 459 -10.94 10.21 17.32
N GLY A 460 -10.85 10.85 16.15
CA GLY A 460 -10.34 12.21 16.00
C GLY A 460 -8.83 12.27 15.82
N ALA A 461 -8.29 13.50 15.83
CA ALA A 461 -6.87 13.76 15.62
C ALA A 461 -6.30 14.67 16.71
N THR A 462 -5.13 14.34 17.22
CA THR A 462 -4.38 15.14 18.19
C THR A 462 -3.00 15.46 17.63
N VAL A 463 -2.65 16.75 17.55
CA VAL A 463 -1.32 17.21 17.16
C VAL A 463 -0.54 17.57 18.42
N THR A 464 0.56 16.84 18.65
CA THR A 464 1.49 17.05 19.76
C THR A 464 2.88 17.50 19.28
N GLY A 465 3.12 17.53 17.97
CA GLY A 465 4.32 18.09 17.34
C GLY A 465 4.27 18.06 15.82
N GLY A 466 5.08 18.93 15.20
CA GLY A 466 5.22 19.00 13.74
C GLY A 466 3.94 19.49 13.07
N THR A 467 3.67 19.01 11.87
CA THR A 467 2.52 19.47 11.06
C THR A 467 1.58 18.31 10.70
N LEU A 468 0.28 18.49 10.91
CA LEU A 468 -0.77 17.69 10.28
C LEU A 468 -1.41 18.51 9.15
N GLN A 469 -1.29 18.04 7.92
CA GLN A 469 -1.84 18.67 6.71
C GLN A 469 -3.14 17.98 6.30
N LEU A 470 -4.20 18.77 6.08
CA LEU A 470 -5.52 18.30 5.67
C LEU A 470 -5.79 18.72 4.22
N ALA A 471 -5.77 17.75 3.30
CA ALA A 471 -5.81 17.98 1.86
C ALA A 471 -7.13 17.59 1.18
N SER A 472 -8.14 17.16 1.95
CA SER A 472 -9.53 16.96 1.46
C SER A 472 -10.54 17.60 2.41
N ALA A 473 -11.78 17.73 1.95
CA ALA A 473 -12.86 18.31 2.74
C ALA A 473 -13.16 17.53 4.03
N THR A 474 -12.88 16.23 4.04
CA THR A 474 -13.17 15.31 5.15
C THR A 474 -11.91 14.75 5.82
N ALA A 475 -10.71 15.19 5.42
CA ALA A 475 -9.43 14.69 5.90
C ALA A 475 -9.29 14.61 7.43
N ALA A 476 -9.98 15.47 8.18
CA ALA A 476 -9.98 15.47 9.66
C ALA A 476 -10.76 14.29 10.31
N GLY A 477 -11.50 13.51 9.53
CA GLY A 477 -12.38 12.45 10.02
C GLY A 477 -13.66 12.97 10.70
N LYS A 478 -14.32 12.09 11.45
CA LYS A 478 -15.59 12.39 12.16
C LYS A 478 -15.37 12.93 13.58
N GLY A 479 -14.19 12.70 14.16
CA GLY A 479 -13.88 12.99 15.55
C GLY A 479 -13.51 14.45 15.85
N ASN A 480 -13.03 14.67 17.07
CA ASN A 480 -12.51 15.97 17.50
C ASN A 480 -11.11 16.22 16.92
N VAL A 481 -10.73 17.48 16.76
CA VAL A 481 -9.36 17.88 16.43
C VAL A 481 -8.78 18.69 17.58
N GLN A 482 -7.60 18.28 18.07
CA GLN A 482 -6.89 18.92 19.17
C GLN A 482 -5.47 19.28 18.73
N ILE A 483 -5.03 20.51 19.00
CA ILE A 483 -3.68 20.98 18.72
C ILE A 483 -3.06 21.38 20.05
N ASN A 484 -2.31 20.46 20.65
CA ASN A 484 -1.62 20.69 21.93
C ASN A 484 -0.33 21.46 21.69
N ARG A 485 0.44 21.04 20.67
CA ARG A 485 1.66 21.67 20.18
C ARG A 485 1.78 21.40 18.68
N GLY A 486 2.52 22.24 17.96
CA GLY A 486 2.69 22.10 16.51
C GLY A 486 1.56 22.76 15.71
N GLN A 487 1.35 22.26 14.49
CA GLN A 487 0.53 22.93 13.48
C GLN A 487 -0.52 22.02 12.86
N LEU A 488 -1.74 22.52 12.73
CA LEU A 488 -2.73 22.01 11.77
C LEU A 488 -2.72 22.92 10.54
N GLN A 489 -2.53 22.34 9.36
CA GLN A 489 -2.50 23.07 8.09
C GLN A 489 -3.62 22.60 7.18
N LEU A 490 -4.40 23.54 6.65
CA LEU A 490 -5.34 23.27 5.57
C LEU A 490 -4.61 23.42 4.24
N CYS A 491 -4.52 22.31 3.50
CA CYS A 491 -4.06 22.28 2.11
C CYS A 491 -5.25 22.33 1.14
N ALA A 492 -6.43 21.86 1.55
CA ALA A 492 -7.67 22.05 0.80
C ALA A 492 -8.29 23.43 1.07
N GLN A 493 -8.99 23.98 0.08
CA GLN A 493 -9.71 25.26 0.22
C GLN A 493 -10.84 25.19 1.26
N LYS A 494 -11.48 24.03 1.42
CA LYS A 494 -12.56 23.81 2.38
C LYS A 494 -12.26 22.54 3.16
N VAL A 495 -12.30 22.63 4.49
CA VAL A 495 -12.14 21.48 5.39
C VAL A 495 -13.22 21.51 6.45
N THR A 496 -13.77 20.35 6.78
CA THR A 496 -14.77 20.17 7.84
C THR A 496 -14.21 19.35 8.99
N VAL A 497 -14.26 19.93 10.19
CA VAL A 497 -14.13 19.20 11.46
C VAL A 497 -15.53 18.90 11.97
N LYS A 498 -15.93 17.62 11.93
CA LYS A 498 -17.26 17.18 12.39
C LYS A 498 -17.40 17.22 13.92
N GLY A 499 -16.29 17.07 14.65
CA GLY A 499 -16.23 17.19 16.10
C GLY A 499 -16.01 18.61 16.61
N ARG A 500 -15.49 18.69 17.84
CA ARG A 500 -14.96 19.92 18.44
C ARG A 500 -13.57 20.21 17.89
N TYR A 501 -13.22 21.48 17.84
CA TYR A 501 -11.87 21.94 17.55
C TYR A 501 -11.28 22.61 18.78
N GLN A 502 -10.06 22.25 19.17
CA GLN A 502 -9.37 22.83 20.31
C GLN A 502 -7.91 23.13 19.98
N GLN A 503 -7.50 24.39 20.13
CA GLN A 503 -6.11 24.81 19.99
C GLN A 503 -5.59 25.33 21.32
N ALA A 504 -4.43 24.83 21.74
CA ALA A 504 -3.69 25.34 22.90
C ALA A 504 -2.85 26.58 22.54
N LYS A 505 -2.31 27.28 23.55
CA LYS A 505 -1.49 28.48 23.36
C LYS A 505 -0.26 28.26 22.47
N SER A 506 0.34 27.07 22.54
CA SER A 506 1.48 26.63 21.73
C SER A 506 1.10 26.02 20.37
N GLY A 507 -0.20 26.01 20.03
CA GLY A 507 -0.68 25.48 18.77
C GLY A 507 -0.78 26.55 17.68
N GLN A 508 -0.68 26.11 16.42
CA GLN A 508 -0.88 26.95 15.25
C GLN A 508 -1.92 26.35 14.29
N LEU A 509 -2.84 27.18 13.82
CA LEU A 509 -3.70 26.89 12.68
C LEU A 509 -3.15 27.63 11.46
N THR A 510 -2.96 26.94 10.35
CA THR A 510 -2.52 27.55 9.09
C THR A 510 -3.51 27.25 7.98
N LEU A 511 -3.94 28.28 7.26
CA LEU A 511 -4.84 28.17 6.12
C LEU A 511 -4.64 29.33 5.15
N ALA A 512 -5.01 29.14 3.88
CA ALA A 512 -4.93 30.21 2.90
C ALA A 512 -5.97 31.32 3.22
N LYS A 513 -5.72 32.57 2.79
CA LYS A 513 -6.65 33.70 3.02
C LYS A 513 -8.05 33.50 2.41
N ASN A 514 -8.15 32.66 1.38
CA ASN A 514 -9.39 32.25 0.73
C ASN A 514 -9.87 30.85 1.15
N ALA A 515 -9.18 30.19 2.09
CA ALA A 515 -9.59 28.89 2.61
C ALA A 515 -10.64 29.05 3.74
N HIS A 516 -11.36 27.96 4.00
CA HIS A 516 -12.43 27.91 4.97
C HIS A 516 -12.38 26.64 5.83
N LEU A 517 -12.38 26.81 7.14
CA LEU A 517 -12.53 25.73 8.12
C LEU A 517 -13.93 25.75 8.73
N THR A 518 -14.72 24.72 8.48
CA THR A 518 -16.01 24.50 9.13
C THR A 518 -15.85 23.59 10.35
N ILE A 519 -16.24 24.05 11.53
CA ILE A 519 -16.24 23.30 12.78
C ILE A 519 -17.70 23.04 13.17
N LYS A 520 -18.15 21.79 13.14
CA LYS A 520 -19.57 21.47 13.36
C LYS A 520 -20.01 21.55 14.82
N LYS A 521 -19.06 21.61 15.77
CA LYS A 521 -19.32 21.78 17.22
C LYS A 521 -18.63 23.04 17.76
N THR A 522 -18.13 23.00 18.99
CA THR A 522 -17.44 24.10 19.67
C THR A 522 -16.01 24.27 19.15
N ALA A 523 -15.58 25.53 18.98
CA ALA A 523 -14.20 25.91 18.69
C ALA A 523 -13.55 26.59 19.90
N LYS A 524 -12.51 25.98 20.47
CA LYS A 524 -11.65 26.63 21.49
C LYS A 524 -10.42 27.18 20.80
N LEU A 525 -10.32 28.51 20.72
CA LEU A 525 -9.30 29.24 19.99
C LEU A 525 -8.27 29.83 20.98
N ALA A 526 -6.99 29.57 20.72
CA ALA A 526 -5.84 30.15 21.43
C ALA A 526 -4.62 30.11 20.49
N GLY A 527 -3.48 30.66 20.90
CA GLY A 527 -2.24 30.53 20.13
C GLY A 527 -2.29 31.27 18.80
N THR A 528 -1.71 30.69 17.74
CA THR A 528 -1.49 31.40 16.47
C THR A 528 -2.47 30.97 15.38
N LEU A 529 -3.03 31.96 14.68
CA LEU A 529 -3.63 31.80 13.35
C LEU A 529 -2.65 32.37 12.32
N LYS A 530 -2.13 31.54 11.43
CA LYS A 530 -1.26 31.95 10.32
C LYS A 530 -2.04 31.89 9.02
N LEU A 531 -2.14 33.01 8.32
CA LEU A 531 -2.75 33.09 7.00
C LEU A 531 -1.66 33.10 5.92
N THR A 532 -1.86 32.33 4.86
CA THR A 532 -0.92 32.20 3.72
C THR A 532 -1.63 32.47 2.41
N GLY A 533 -0.90 32.79 1.34
CA GLY A 533 -1.43 32.88 -0.04
C GLY A 533 -2.79 33.59 -0.18
N GLY A 534 -3.55 33.29 -1.25
CA GLY A 534 -4.97 33.60 -1.37
C GLY A 534 -5.37 35.08 -1.50
N GLN A 535 -6.47 35.31 -2.21
CA GLN A 535 -7.08 36.64 -2.30
C GLN A 535 -7.79 37.00 -0.98
N LEU A 536 -7.65 38.27 -0.58
CA LEU A 536 -8.37 38.85 0.55
C LEU A 536 -9.74 39.34 0.09
N LYS A 537 -10.78 39.03 0.88
CA LYS A 537 -12.13 39.54 0.66
C LYS A 537 -12.72 40.00 1.99
N ASN A 538 -13.16 41.27 2.04
CA ASN A 538 -13.77 41.83 3.23
C ASN A 538 -15.04 41.02 3.60
N GLY A 539 -15.18 40.67 4.87
CA GLY A 539 -16.26 39.83 5.37
C GLY A 539 -16.12 38.32 5.10
N ALA A 540 -15.07 37.87 4.40
CA ALA A 540 -14.85 36.45 4.15
C ALA A 540 -14.68 35.68 5.48
N LYS A 541 -15.42 34.57 5.61
CA LYS A 541 -15.36 33.71 6.79
C LYS A 541 -14.18 32.76 6.65
N LEU A 542 -13.18 32.88 7.53
CA LEU A 542 -12.08 31.94 7.62
C LEU A 542 -12.51 30.69 8.38
N LEU A 543 -13.23 30.88 9.49
CA LEU A 543 -13.76 29.81 10.33
C LEU A 543 -15.26 29.98 10.51
N THR A 544 -16.00 28.86 10.54
CA THR A 544 -17.38 28.80 11.06
C THR A 544 -17.49 27.78 12.17
N PHE A 545 -18.33 28.05 13.16
CA PHE A 545 -18.57 27.17 14.31
C PHE A 545 -19.97 27.35 14.90
N ARG A 546 -20.44 26.38 15.69
CA ARG A 546 -21.68 26.55 16.48
C ARG A 546 -21.49 27.56 17.61
N HIS A 547 -20.40 27.39 18.36
CA HIS A 547 -20.00 28.30 19.44
C HIS A 547 -18.47 28.36 19.48
N HIS A 548 -17.92 29.44 20.03
CA HIS A 548 -16.48 29.53 20.29
C HIS A 548 -16.18 29.96 21.72
N GLN A 549 -14.97 29.63 22.15
CA GLN A 549 -14.35 30.08 23.38
C GLN A 549 -12.96 30.61 23.04
N GLY A 550 -12.62 31.78 23.60
CA GLY A 550 -11.33 32.41 23.36
C GLY A 550 -11.18 33.00 21.94
N LYS A 551 -9.99 33.54 21.69
CA LYS A 551 -9.54 34.13 20.43
C LYS A 551 -8.11 33.68 20.16
N PHE A 552 -7.66 33.73 18.92
CA PHE A 552 -6.24 33.56 18.63
C PHE A 552 -5.45 34.68 19.30
N THR A 553 -4.37 34.31 19.99
CA THR A 553 -3.45 35.24 20.64
C THR A 553 -2.65 36.03 19.61
N HIS A 554 -2.27 35.37 18.51
CA HIS A 554 -1.57 35.99 17.39
C HIS A 554 -2.26 35.66 16.08
N VAL A 555 -2.37 36.65 15.20
CA VAL A 555 -2.84 36.49 13.84
C VAL A 555 -1.75 37.04 12.92
N THR A 556 -1.22 36.21 12.03
CA THR A 556 -0.09 36.55 11.16
C THR A 556 -0.42 36.32 9.69
N GLY A 557 0.33 36.98 8.80
CA GLY A 557 0.16 36.84 7.35
C GLY A 557 -0.94 37.72 6.74
N LEU A 558 -1.42 38.72 7.48
CA LEU A 558 -2.27 39.79 6.95
C LEU A 558 -1.43 41.03 6.62
N PRO A 559 -1.72 41.73 5.50
CA PRO A 559 -1.12 43.02 5.21
C PRO A 559 -1.72 44.12 6.10
N THR A 560 -1.06 45.28 6.15
CA THR A 560 -1.52 46.45 6.90
C THR A 560 -2.98 46.82 6.57
N GLY A 561 -3.75 47.21 7.59
CA GLY A 561 -5.18 47.47 7.54
C GLY A 561 -6.04 46.23 7.79
N TRP A 562 -5.60 45.06 7.34
CA TRP A 562 -6.39 43.85 7.50
C TRP A 562 -6.25 43.22 8.89
N HIS A 563 -7.39 42.81 9.45
CA HIS A 563 -7.47 42.10 10.72
C HIS A 563 -8.59 41.05 10.69
N VAL A 564 -8.74 40.30 11.79
CA VAL A 564 -9.84 39.36 11.95
C VAL A 564 -10.81 39.81 13.03
N VAL A 565 -12.11 39.61 12.78
CA VAL A 565 -13.18 39.86 13.74
C VAL A 565 -13.86 38.56 14.11
N TYR A 566 -14.19 38.44 15.40
CA TYR A 566 -14.84 37.27 15.99
C TYR A 566 -16.32 37.59 16.20
N THR A 567 -17.17 36.72 15.66
CA THR A 567 -18.63 36.78 15.82
C THR A 567 -19.10 35.52 16.56
N THR A 568 -20.38 35.47 16.92
CA THR A 568 -20.98 34.30 17.58
C THR A 568 -20.72 32.98 16.84
N HIS A 569 -20.65 33.02 15.49
CA HIS A 569 -20.60 31.83 14.63
C HIS A 569 -19.43 31.80 13.64
N ALA A 570 -18.52 32.79 13.66
CA ALA A 570 -17.43 32.86 12.68
C ALA A 570 -16.25 33.73 13.11
N VAL A 571 -15.08 33.44 12.52
CA VAL A 571 -13.94 34.37 12.40
C VAL A 571 -13.92 34.89 10.96
N LYS A 572 -13.92 36.22 10.79
CA LYS A 572 -14.00 36.88 9.48
C LYS A 572 -12.80 37.79 9.23
N LEU A 573 -12.42 37.94 7.97
CA LEU A 573 -11.50 38.99 7.52
C LEU A 573 -12.22 40.34 7.45
N VAL A 574 -11.56 41.38 7.93
CA VAL A 574 -11.99 42.78 7.84
C VAL A 574 -10.82 43.63 7.37
N LYS A 575 -11.09 44.63 6.54
CA LYS A 575 -10.12 45.62 6.07
C LYS A 575 -10.22 46.91 6.89
#